data_AF-A0A3Q2DKK9-F1
#
_entry.id   AF-A0A3Q2DKK9-F1
#
_cell.length_a   1.000
_cell.length_b   1.000
_cell.length_c   1.000
_cell.angle_alpha   90.00
_cell.angle_beta   90.00
_cell.angle_gamma   90.00
#
_symmetry.space_group_name_H-M   'P 1'
#
loop_
_entity.id
_entity.type
_entity.pdbx_description
1 polymer ?
#
loop_
_entity_poly.entity_id
_entity_poly.type
_entity_poly.pdbx_seq_one_letter_code
_entity_poly.pdbx_strand_id
1 'polypeptide(L)'
;MAMTKRTMVLFRLERSGGGVAVCRCGDAHMASLKDELDEGAEAVCARWLRSKNLSSIILSSMVDLQRALANTGCSPPKVISAARSGFSCLLDRLLDQSAPSVSSGSPEEIKECSSLKLRQAPDLKTLVSALQQHFLLFSQRLHSTEVERRSLRLEVANLKRGLQQERAELNRTVPPERFQTACEELRQALNREQEAQTLIQEQSKQLQALSEARQQLRRKERSLRILGKHLSGVQKERKQLEEKMQRAEEQLKDAARCQEWVIRCMKAAEMSCKQVRKSLVQSQRSASTHRRPLLFNLEPLDLSEAKCLTGSPEVAACQSFLSVVSQLHHACSSRIDWLEQEVSAHRSHVTALRSELQDACLRESLTYFPVEELPEQPDDDDDDDWETRNLPPISGLSAEPL
;
A
#
# COMPACT_ATOMS: atom_id res chain seq x y z
N MET A 1 -5.79 -91.96 -20.63
CA MET A 1 -6.47 -91.11 -19.62
C MET A 1 -6.51 -89.69 -20.14
N ALA A 2 -7.69 -89.11 -20.35
CA ALA A 2 -7.82 -87.71 -20.75
C ALA A 2 -7.93 -86.85 -19.49
N MET A 3 -6.95 -85.97 -19.25
CA MET A 3 -6.95 -85.07 -18.11
C MET A 3 -7.89 -83.88 -18.38
N THR A 4 -9.01 -83.80 -17.67
CA THR A 4 -9.97 -82.69 -17.79
C THR A 4 -9.39 -81.42 -17.17
N LYS A 5 -8.88 -80.51 -18.01
CA LYS A 5 -8.37 -79.21 -17.55
C LYS A 5 -9.52 -78.35 -17.01
N ARG A 6 -9.55 -78.09 -15.70
CA ARG A 6 -10.42 -77.06 -15.11
C ARG A 6 -9.79 -75.68 -15.31
N THR A 7 -10.41 -74.84 -16.12
CA THR A 7 -10.08 -73.42 -16.24
C THR A 7 -10.74 -72.62 -15.12
N MET A 8 -9.95 -71.80 -14.42
CA MET A 8 -10.44 -70.86 -13.40
C MET A 8 -10.42 -69.43 -13.98
N VAL A 9 -11.55 -68.74 -13.90
CA VAL A 9 -11.68 -67.35 -14.37
C VAL A 9 -11.34 -66.41 -13.22
N LEU A 10 -10.31 -65.57 -13.40
CA LEU A 10 -9.86 -64.64 -12.37
C LEU A 10 -10.60 -63.30 -12.42
N PHE A 11 -10.86 -62.77 -13.62
CA PHE A 11 -11.54 -61.49 -13.83
C PHE A 11 -12.42 -61.54 -15.07
N ARG A 12 -13.59 -60.90 -15.02
CA ARG A 12 -14.40 -60.59 -16.21
C ARG A 12 -14.30 -59.08 -16.46
N LEU A 13 -13.91 -58.71 -17.68
CA LEU A 13 -14.06 -57.36 -18.20
C LEU A 13 -15.09 -57.39 -19.34
N GLU A 14 -15.93 -56.36 -19.42
CA GLU A 14 -16.87 -56.18 -20.52
C GLU A 14 -16.57 -54.86 -21.23
N ARG A 15 -16.34 -54.93 -22.54
CA ARG A 15 -16.20 -53.74 -23.39
C ARG A 15 -17.58 -53.29 -23.87
N SER A 16 -17.88 -52.00 -23.74
CA SER A 16 -19.06 -51.35 -24.30
C SER A 16 -19.11 -51.60 -25.82
N GLY A 17 -19.90 -52.59 -26.24
CA GLY A 17 -19.84 -53.17 -27.59
C GLY A 17 -20.03 -54.69 -27.65
N GLY A 18 -20.07 -55.40 -26.50
CA GLY A 18 -20.57 -56.78 -26.43
C GLY A 18 -19.62 -57.83 -27.01
N GLY A 19 -18.44 -58.02 -26.41
CA GLY A 19 -17.55 -59.10 -26.83
C GLY A 19 -16.32 -59.31 -25.93
N VAL A 20 -16.16 -60.56 -25.48
CA VAL A 20 -14.96 -61.22 -24.90
C VAL A 20 -14.47 -60.73 -23.52
N ALA A 21 -14.24 -61.72 -22.65
CA ALA A 21 -13.67 -61.58 -21.30
C ALA A 21 -12.25 -62.16 -21.24
N VAL A 22 -11.38 -61.57 -20.41
CA VAL A 22 -9.99 -62.05 -20.23
C VAL A 22 -9.96 -63.36 -19.44
N CYS A 23 -9.40 -64.41 -20.03
CA CYS A 23 -9.04 -65.64 -19.34
C CYS A 23 -7.53 -65.87 -19.44
N ARG A 24 -6.84 -66.12 -18.32
CA ARG A 24 -5.46 -66.62 -18.35
C ARG A 24 -5.28 -67.81 -17.43
N CYS A 25 -4.93 -68.94 -18.05
CA CYS A 25 -4.58 -70.18 -17.37
C CYS A 25 -3.29 -70.01 -16.55
N GLY A 26 -3.34 -70.40 -15.27
CA GLY A 26 -2.14 -70.69 -14.47
C GLY A 26 -1.91 -72.20 -14.47
N ASP A 27 -0.80 -72.66 -15.03
CA ASP A 27 -0.42 -74.06 -15.00
C ASP A 27 0.10 -74.41 -13.59
N ALA A 28 -0.69 -75.15 -12.82
CA ALA A 28 -0.36 -75.57 -11.47
C ALA A 28 0.19 -77.00 -11.49
N HIS A 29 1.50 -77.12 -11.75
CA HIS A 29 2.21 -78.36 -11.45
C HIS A 29 2.17 -78.63 -9.94
N MET A 30 1.53 -79.73 -9.55
CA MET A 30 1.47 -80.22 -8.18
C MET A 30 2.87 -80.64 -7.69
N ALA A 31 3.51 -79.79 -6.90
CA ALA A 31 4.59 -80.19 -6.02
C ALA A 31 4.05 -80.24 -4.58
N SER A 32 4.01 -81.44 -4.02
CA SER A 32 3.49 -81.76 -2.68
C SER A 32 4.04 -80.86 -1.57
N LEU A 33 3.16 -80.22 -0.79
CA LEU A 33 3.19 -80.25 0.68
C LEU A 33 1.84 -79.77 1.25
N LYS A 34 1.52 -80.26 2.45
CA LYS A 34 0.30 -79.90 3.20
C LYS A 34 0.39 -78.44 3.66
N ASP A 35 -0.69 -77.69 3.49
CA ASP A 35 -1.53 -77.25 4.62
C ASP A 35 -2.87 -76.69 4.09
N GLU A 36 -3.91 -76.76 4.90
CA GLU A 36 -5.23 -76.25 4.54
C GLU A 36 -5.31 -74.74 4.77
N LEU A 37 -5.57 -73.99 3.69
CA LEU A 37 -6.27 -72.71 3.71
C LEU A 37 -6.81 -72.42 2.29
N ASP A 38 -8.01 -71.86 2.22
CA ASP A 38 -8.75 -71.58 0.97
C ASP A 38 -8.16 -70.35 0.23
N GLU A 39 -6.94 -70.50 -0.30
CA GLU A 39 -6.18 -69.41 -0.94
C GLU A 39 -6.09 -69.57 -2.48
N GLY A 40 -6.96 -70.40 -3.06
CA GLY A 40 -6.85 -70.88 -4.45
C GLY A 40 -6.96 -69.78 -5.52
N ALA A 41 -7.88 -68.83 -5.36
CA ALA A 41 -8.09 -67.76 -6.33
C ALA A 41 -7.24 -66.51 -6.03
N GLU A 42 -7.19 -66.09 -4.77
CA GLU A 42 -6.53 -64.84 -4.37
C GLU A 42 -5.01 -64.89 -4.54
N ALA A 43 -4.36 -66.01 -4.17
CA ALA A 43 -2.92 -66.20 -4.39
C ALA A 43 -2.55 -66.33 -5.88
N VAL A 44 -3.50 -66.72 -6.76
CA VAL A 44 -3.29 -66.73 -8.22
C VAL A 44 -3.44 -65.31 -8.79
N CYS A 45 -4.45 -64.55 -8.37
CA CYS A 45 -4.58 -63.13 -8.70
C CYS A 45 -3.35 -62.32 -8.26
N ALA A 46 -2.88 -62.49 -7.03
CA ALA A 46 -1.71 -61.80 -6.49
C ALA A 46 -0.41 -62.13 -7.26
N ARG A 47 -0.23 -63.40 -7.69
CA ARG A 47 0.90 -63.81 -8.53
C ARG A 47 0.81 -63.24 -9.95
N TRP A 48 -0.38 -63.16 -10.54
CA TRP A 48 -0.57 -62.55 -11.86
C TRP A 48 -0.30 -61.04 -11.85
N LEU A 49 -0.81 -60.32 -10.83
CA LEU A 49 -0.57 -58.88 -10.64
C LEU A 49 0.93 -58.56 -10.44
N ARG A 50 1.69 -59.45 -9.80
CA ARG A 50 3.15 -59.35 -9.65
C ARG A 50 3.94 -59.93 -10.84
N SER A 51 3.29 -60.37 -11.92
CA SER A 51 3.99 -61.01 -13.04
C SER A 51 4.74 -59.99 -13.91
N LYS A 52 6.02 -60.27 -14.19
CA LYS A 52 6.88 -59.44 -15.07
C LYS A 52 6.26 -59.24 -16.47
N ASN A 53 5.49 -60.22 -16.94
CA ASN A 53 4.77 -60.13 -18.22
C ASN A 53 3.70 -59.04 -18.19
N LEU A 54 2.85 -59.00 -17.15
CA LEU A 54 1.84 -57.95 -16.99
C LEU A 54 2.49 -56.57 -16.86
N SER A 55 3.55 -56.44 -16.05
CA SER A 55 4.29 -55.19 -15.92
C SER A 55 4.85 -54.71 -17.27
N SER A 56 5.41 -55.61 -18.09
CA SER A 56 5.89 -55.31 -19.44
C SER A 56 4.77 -54.85 -20.39
N ILE A 57 3.59 -55.50 -20.34
CA ILE A 57 2.42 -55.11 -21.14
C ILE A 57 1.91 -53.72 -20.74
N ILE A 58 1.81 -53.44 -19.44
CA ILE A 58 1.39 -52.12 -18.93
C ILE A 58 2.37 -51.03 -19.36
N LEU A 59 3.68 -51.23 -19.13
CA LEU A 59 4.71 -50.25 -19.50
C LEU A 59 4.74 -50.01 -21.01
N SER A 60 4.75 -51.06 -21.83
CA SER A 60 4.79 -50.95 -23.29
C SER A 60 3.52 -50.34 -23.90
N SER A 61 2.36 -50.45 -23.24
CA SER A 61 1.11 -49.82 -23.70
C SER A 61 1.00 -48.35 -23.30
N MET A 62 1.74 -47.91 -22.27
CA MET A 62 1.68 -46.55 -21.72
C MET A 62 2.83 -45.64 -22.19
N VAL A 63 3.72 -46.12 -23.06
CA VAL A 63 4.88 -45.36 -23.58
C VAL A 63 4.48 -44.02 -24.20
N ASP A 64 3.40 -43.99 -24.97
CA ASP A 64 2.97 -42.76 -25.66
C ASP A 64 2.37 -41.73 -24.70
N LEU A 65 1.69 -42.18 -23.63
CA LEU A 65 1.23 -41.32 -22.55
C LEU A 65 2.41 -40.78 -21.72
N GLN A 66 3.38 -41.64 -21.38
CA GLN A 66 4.61 -41.21 -20.70
C GLN A 66 5.38 -40.17 -21.53
N ARG A 67 5.49 -40.38 -22.85
CA ARG A 67 6.09 -39.39 -23.77
C ARG A 67 5.26 -38.11 -23.89
N ALA A 68 3.93 -38.19 -23.83
CA ALA A 68 3.06 -37.03 -23.85
C ALA A 68 3.17 -36.19 -22.56
N LEU A 69 3.37 -36.82 -21.40
CA LEU A 69 3.56 -36.16 -20.10
C LEU A 69 4.98 -35.60 -19.90
N ALA A 70 6.01 -36.25 -20.46
CA ALA A 70 7.39 -35.78 -20.39
C ALA A 70 7.68 -34.52 -21.23
N ASN A 71 6.78 -34.17 -22.17
CA ASN A 71 6.90 -32.97 -22.98
C ASN A 71 6.17 -31.79 -22.32
N THR A 72 6.92 -30.84 -21.74
CA THR A 72 6.46 -29.71 -20.91
C THR A 72 5.60 -28.64 -21.61
N GLY A 73 5.01 -28.95 -22.77
CA GLY A 73 4.12 -28.09 -23.56
C GLY A 73 2.97 -28.85 -24.23
N CYS A 74 2.64 -30.05 -23.76
CA CYS A 74 1.58 -30.88 -24.33
C CYS A 74 0.19 -30.37 -23.91
N SER A 75 -0.69 -30.08 -24.88
CA SER A 75 -2.04 -29.58 -24.57
C SER A 75 -2.95 -30.69 -23.97
N PRO A 76 -3.92 -30.35 -23.10
CA PRO A 76 -4.82 -31.33 -22.48
C PRO A 76 -5.47 -32.35 -23.44
N PRO A 77 -6.00 -31.97 -24.63
CA PRO A 77 -6.58 -32.96 -25.54
C PRO A 77 -5.56 -33.96 -26.10
N LYS A 78 -4.27 -33.59 -26.22
CA LYS A 78 -3.20 -34.47 -26.70
C LYS A 78 -2.75 -35.48 -25.64
N VAL A 79 -2.83 -35.11 -24.35
CA VAL A 79 -2.64 -36.05 -23.24
C VAL A 79 -3.82 -37.01 -23.13
N ILE A 80 -5.06 -36.50 -23.29
CA ILE A 80 -6.28 -37.33 -23.25
C ILE A 80 -6.32 -38.33 -24.42
N SER A 81 -5.91 -37.95 -25.63
CA SER A 81 -5.84 -38.89 -26.76
C SER A 81 -4.74 -39.95 -26.57
N ALA A 82 -3.56 -39.56 -26.09
CA ALA A 82 -2.49 -40.52 -25.75
C ALA A 82 -2.93 -41.50 -24.64
N ALA A 83 -3.64 -41.03 -23.61
CA ALA A 83 -4.19 -41.89 -22.57
C ALA A 83 -5.22 -42.88 -23.13
N ARG A 84 -6.20 -42.39 -23.92
CA ARG A 84 -7.22 -43.25 -24.56
C ARG A 84 -6.59 -44.32 -25.47
N SER A 85 -5.57 -43.96 -26.25
CA SER A 85 -4.83 -44.89 -27.10
C SER A 85 -4.11 -45.95 -26.27
N GLY A 86 -3.35 -45.54 -25.25
CA GLY A 86 -2.62 -46.46 -24.38
C GLY A 86 -3.53 -47.43 -23.63
N PHE A 87 -4.70 -46.96 -23.15
CA PHE A 87 -5.70 -47.83 -22.55
C PHE A 87 -6.35 -48.80 -23.56
N SER A 88 -6.62 -48.41 -24.81
CA SER A 88 -7.10 -49.38 -25.81
C SER A 88 -6.05 -50.45 -26.07
N CYS A 89 -4.79 -50.05 -26.37
CA CYS A 89 -3.72 -51.01 -26.62
C CYS A 89 -3.47 -51.96 -25.45
N LEU A 90 -3.63 -51.47 -24.21
CA LEU A 90 -3.56 -52.31 -23.01
C LEU A 90 -4.69 -53.36 -22.98
N LEU A 91 -5.94 -52.94 -23.25
CA LEU A 91 -7.08 -53.86 -23.29
C LEU A 91 -6.95 -54.89 -24.41
N ASP A 92 -6.60 -54.45 -25.62
CA ASP A 92 -6.45 -55.31 -26.80
C ASP A 92 -5.38 -56.39 -26.54
N ARG A 93 -4.20 -55.99 -26.03
CA ARG A 93 -3.12 -56.92 -25.67
C ARG A 93 -3.44 -57.87 -24.50
N LEU A 94 -4.32 -57.48 -23.58
CA LEU A 94 -4.78 -58.35 -22.49
C LEU A 94 -5.84 -59.36 -22.97
N LEU A 95 -6.63 -59.02 -23.99
CA LEU A 95 -7.66 -59.88 -24.57
C LEU A 95 -7.07 -60.91 -25.56
N ASP A 96 -6.14 -60.50 -26.43
CA ASP A 96 -5.51 -61.40 -27.42
C ASP A 96 -4.76 -62.60 -26.79
N GLN A 97 -4.36 -62.50 -25.52
CA GLN A 97 -3.71 -63.59 -24.78
C GLN A 97 -4.68 -64.67 -24.25
N SER A 98 -5.98 -64.59 -24.55
CA SER A 98 -7.02 -65.40 -23.87
C SER A 98 -7.77 -66.45 -24.71
N ALA A 99 -7.40 -66.63 -25.99
CA ALA A 99 -8.04 -67.62 -26.87
C ALA A 99 -7.29 -68.97 -26.93
N PRO A 100 -7.88 -70.10 -26.46
CA PRO A 100 -7.32 -71.44 -26.64
C PRO A 100 -7.79 -72.09 -27.96
N SER A 101 -6.86 -72.69 -28.71
CA SER A 101 -7.11 -73.43 -29.94
C SER A 101 -7.33 -74.93 -29.70
N VAL A 102 -8.54 -75.44 -29.97
CA VAL A 102 -8.89 -76.88 -30.00
C VAL A 102 -10.00 -77.03 -31.04
N SER A 103 -9.77 -77.56 -32.24
CA SER A 103 -9.56 -78.98 -32.63
C SER A 103 -10.83 -79.83 -32.63
N SER A 104 -11.07 -80.50 -33.77
CA SER A 104 -12.30 -81.21 -34.17
C SER A 104 -12.44 -82.62 -33.58
N GLY A 105 -13.69 -83.10 -33.43
CA GLY A 105 -14.02 -84.51 -33.18
C GLY A 105 -15.53 -84.79 -33.12
N SER A 106 -16.02 -85.73 -33.95
CA SER A 106 -17.34 -86.39 -33.83
C SER A 106 -17.26 -87.60 -32.87
N PRO A 107 -18.34 -88.39 -32.57
CA PRO A 107 -18.93 -89.35 -33.54
C PRO A 107 -20.43 -89.75 -33.39
N GLU A 108 -20.91 -90.46 -34.43
CA GLU A 108 -21.89 -91.58 -34.55
C GLU A 108 -22.64 -92.09 -33.29
N GLU A 109 -23.97 -92.21 -33.30
CA GLU A 109 -24.87 -93.25 -33.91
C GLU A 109 -25.13 -94.52 -33.05
N ILE A 110 -26.39 -94.99 -33.07
CA ILE A 110 -26.98 -95.96 -32.13
C ILE A 110 -27.30 -97.27 -32.86
N LYS A 111 -27.04 -98.43 -32.25
CA LYS A 111 -27.35 -99.74 -32.84
C LYS A 111 -28.08 -100.67 -31.87
N GLU A 112 -29.26 -101.14 -32.27
CA GLU A 112 -30.07 -102.12 -31.54
C GLU A 112 -29.46 -103.53 -31.55
N CYS A 113 -29.83 -104.35 -30.56
CA CYS A 113 -29.64 -105.80 -30.57
C CYS A 113 -30.84 -106.50 -29.89
N SER A 114 -31.64 -107.19 -30.70
CA SER A 114 -32.68 -108.13 -30.22
C SER A 114 -32.40 -109.52 -30.81
N SER A 115 -32.03 -110.47 -29.94
CA SER A 115 -31.73 -111.86 -30.32
C SER A 115 -32.43 -112.82 -29.37
N LEU A 116 -33.67 -113.21 -29.70
CA LEU A 116 -34.42 -114.22 -28.96
C LEU A 116 -33.89 -115.62 -29.27
N LYS A 117 -33.20 -116.23 -28.30
CA LYS A 117 -32.70 -117.61 -28.40
C LYS A 117 -33.60 -118.53 -27.57
N LEU A 118 -34.61 -119.10 -28.21
CA LEU A 118 -35.57 -120.01 -27.59
C LEU A 118 -34.89 -121.34 -27.19
N ARG A 119 -34.91 -121.71 -25.90
CA ARG A 119 -34.69 -123.10 -25.47
C ARG A 119 -35.36 -123.42 -24.14
N GLN A 120 -36.04 -124.58 -24.14
CA GLN A 120 -36.64 -125.33 -23.03
C GLN A 120 -37.96 -124.79 -22.45
N ALA A 121 -38.94 -125.69 -22.39
CA ALA A 121 -40.30 -125.43 -21.95
C ALA A 121 -40.47 -125.79 -20.46
N PRO A 122 -41.03 -124.89 -19.63
CA PRO A 122 -41.37 -125.20 -18.24
C PRO A 122 -42.76 -125.83 -18.11
N ASP A 123 -43.01 -126.47 -16.96
CA ASP A 123 -44.28 -127.11 -16.60
C ASP A 123 -45.48 -126.14 -16.71
N LEU A 124 -46.60 -126.62 -17.26
CA LEU A 124 -47.79 -125.84 -17.61
C LEU A 124 -48.34 -125.03 -16.42
N LYS A 125 -48.24 -125.59 -15.21
CA LYS A 125 -48.73 -124.96 -13.98
C LYS A 125 -47.90 -123.73 -13.61
N THR A 126 -46.59 -123.77 -13.82
CA THR A 126 -45.71 -122.61 -13.58
C THR A 126 -45.96 -121.49 -14.60
N LEU A 127 -46.26 -121.84 -15.86
CA LEU A 127 -46.58 -120.87 -16.90
C LEU A 127 -47.90 -120.12 -16.60
N VAL A 128 -48.94 -120.82 -16.14
CA VAL A 128 -50.23 -120.21 -15.75
C VAL A 128 -50.06 -119.29 -14.54
N SER A 129 -49.32 -119.71 -13.50
CA SER A 129 -49.05 -118.85 -12.34
C SER A 129 -48.22 -117.62 -12.69
N ALA A 130 -47.18 -117.78 -13.52
CA ALA A 130 -46.40 -116.66 -14.02
C ALA A 130 -47.26 -115.69 -14.85
N LEU A 131 -48.14 -116.20 -15.72
CA LEU A 131 -49.05 -115.38 -16.53
C LEU A 131 -50.03 -114.59 -15.65
N GLN A 132 -50.66 -115.22 -14.66
CA GLN A 132 -51.55 -114.56 -13.70
C GLN A 132 -50.82 -113.47 -12.92
N GLN A 133 -49.60 -113.73 -12.44
CA GLN A 133 -48.79 -112.75 -11.73
C GLN A 133 -48.31 -111.62 -12.65
N HIS A 134 -48.00 -111.90 -13.91
CA HIS A 134 -47.73 -110.89 -14.93
C HIS A 134 -48.95 -109.99 -15.19
N PHE A 135 -50.16 -110.54 -15.32
CA PHE A 135 -51.38 -109.74 -15.45
C PHE A 135 -51.63 -108.87 -14.21
N LEU A 136 -51.44 -109.40 -13.00
CA LEU A 136 -51.60 -108.63 -11.77
C LEU A 136 -50.59 -107.47 -11.70
N LEU A 137 -49.29 -107.74 -11.89
CA LEU A 137 -48.23 -106.72 -11.88
C LEU A 137 -48.39 -105.71 -13.02
N PHE A 138 -48.82 -106.15 -14.21
CA PHE A 138 -49.13 -105.28 -15.33
C PHE A 138 -50.30 -104.35 -15.01
N SER A 139 -51.39 -104.87 -14.41
CA SER A 139 -52.55 -104.06 -14.01
C SER A 139 -52.20 -103.03 -12.92
N GLN A 140 -51.37 -103.41 -11.94
CA GLN A 140 -50.87 -102.47 -10.92
C GLN A 140 -49.98 -101.38 -11.53
N ARG A 141 -49.06 -101.74 -12.44
CA ARG A 141 -48.18 -100.77 -13.11
C ARG A 141 -48.96 -99.83 -14.02
N LEU A 142 -49.99 -100.34 -14.71
CA LEU A 142 -50.91 -99.54 -15.52
C LEU A 142 -51.75 -98.60 -14.63
N HIS A 143 -52.20 -99.06 -13.46
CA HIS A 143 -52.92 -98.22 -12.51
C HIS A 143 -52.03 -97.10 -11.94
N SER A 144 -50.80 -97.40 -11.51
CA SER A 144 -49.85 -96.38 -11.02
C SER A 144 -49.60 -95.30 -12.07
N THR A 145 -49.26 -95.71 -13.30
CA THR A 145 -49.00 -94.77 -14.40
C THR A 145 -50.24 -93.98 -14.82
N GLU A 146 -51.45 -94.56 -14.78
CA GLU A 146 -52.70 -93.83 -15.04
C GLU A 146 -53.05 -92.84 -13.91
N VAL A 147 -52.75 -93.16 -12.64
CA VAL A 147 -52.90 -92.25 -11.49
C VAL A 147 -51.90 -91.10 -11.59
N GLU A 148 -50.62 -91.38 -11.84
CA GLU A 148 -49.58 -90.37 -12.08
C GLU A 148 -49.97 -89.46 -13.25
N ARG A 149 -50.43 -90.03 -14.38
CA ARG A 149 -50.89 -89.29 -15.56
C ARG A 149 -52.14 -88.43 -15.28
N ARG A 150 -52.98 -88.78 -14.30
CA ARG A 150 -54.10 -87.93 -13.84
C ARG A 150 -53.60 -86.83 -12.91
N SER A 151 -52.71 -87.16 -11.97
CA SER A 151 -52.08 -86.20 -11.05
C SER A 151 -51.34 -85.10 -11.81
N LEU A 152 -50.45 -85.46 -12.74
CA LEU A 152 -49.70 -84.53 -13.58
C LEU A 152 -50.62 -83.66 -14.46
N ARG A 153 -51.78 -84.16 -14.91
CA ARG A 153 -52.77 -83.33 -15.63
C ARG A 153 -53.40 -82.27 -14.72
N LEU A 154 -53.69 -82.60 -13.45
CA LEU A 154 -54.19 -81.64 -12.47
C LEU A 154 -53.11 -80.61 -12.10
N GLU A 155 -51.87 -81.04 -11.93
CA GLU A 155 -50.73 -80.17 -11.66
C GLU A 155 -50.46 -79.20 -12.82
N VAL A 156 -50.44 -79.68 -14.07
CA VAL A 156 -50.36 -78.82 -15.27
C VAL A 156 -51.54 -77.86 -15.38
N ALA A 157 -52.76 -78.29 -15.02
CA ALA A 157 -53.93 -77.40 -15.02
C ALA A 157 -53.84 -76.32 -13.93
N ASN A 158 -53.29 -76.65 -12.76
CA ASN A 158 -53.07 -75.70 -11.66
C ASN A 158 -51.94 -74.72 -11.98
N LEU A 159 -50.80 -75.19 -12.52
CA LEU A 159 -49.70 -74.34 -12.96
C LEU A 159 -50.13 -73.36 -14.07
N LYS A 160 -50.92 -73.83 -15.05
CA LYS A 160 -51.49 -72.94 -16.09
C LYS A 160 -52.41 -71.86 -15.50
N ARG A 161 -53.20 -72.21 -14.48
CA ARG A 161 -54.07 -71.25 -13.79
C ARG A 161 -53.27 -70.23 -12.98
N GLY A 162 -52.24 -70.70 -12.26
CA GLY A 162 -51.29 -69.84 -11.53
C GLY A 162 -50.60 -68.84 -12.45
N LEU A 163 -50.00 -69.31 -13.56
CA LEU A 163 -49.35 -68.46 -14.55
C LEU A 163 -50.32 -67.47 -15.23
N GLN A 164 -51.59 -67.84 -15.44
CA GLN A 164 -52.61 -66.91 -15.95
C GLN A 164 -52.98 -65.84 -14.92
N GLN A 165 -53.08 -66.20 -13.64
CA GLN A 165 -53.39 -65.27 -12.55
C GLN A 165 -52.22 -64.31 -12.29
N GLU A 166 -50.99 -64.82 -12.18
CA GLU A 166 -49.77 -64.04 -12.05
C GLU A 166 -49.60 -63.07 -13.23
N ARG A 167 -49.85 -63.54 -14.46
CA ARG A 167 -49.83 -62.66 -15.64
C ARG A 167 -50.96 -61.61 -15.63
N ALA A 168 -52.12 -61.91 -15.06
CA ALA A 168 -53.21 -60.94 -14.90
C ALA A 168 -52.87 -59.88 -13.83
N GLU A 169 -52.19 -60.27 -12.75
CA GLU A 169 -51.69 -59.36 -11.72
C GLU A 169 -50.53 -58.50 -12.23
N LEU A 170 -49.63 -59.05 -13.05
CA LEU A 170 -48.51 -58.31 -13.65
C LEU A 170 -48.98 -57.35 -14.77
N ASN A 171 -50.07 -57.70 -15.47
CA ASN A 171 -50.79 -56.79 -16.37
C ASN A 171 -51.65 -55.74 -15.63
N ARG A 172 -51.72 -55.79 -14.29
CA ARG A 172 -52.32 -54.75 -13.44
C ARG A 172 -51.32 -53.62 -13.18
N THR A 173 -50.62 -53.21 -14.24
CA THR A 173 -49.65 -52.12 -14.25
C THR A 173 -50.28 -50.81 -13.79
N VAL A 174 -49.44 -49.91 -13.26
CA VAL A 174 -49.84 -48.51 -13.05
C VAL A 174 -50.37 -47.95 -14.37
N PRO A 175 -51.56 -47.30 -14.40
CA PRO A 175 -52.10 -46.74 -15.63
C PRO A 175 -51.08 -45.84 -16.31
N PRO A 176 -50.85 -45.97 -17.63
CA PRO A 176 -49.78 -45.24 -18.32
C PRO A 176 -49.94 -43.73 -18.17
N GLU A 177 -51.17 -43.24 -18.02
CA GLU A 177 -51.50 -41.84 -17.74
C GLU A 177 -50.89 -41.39 -16.41
N ARG A 178 -51.02 -42.18 -15.33
CA ARG A 178 -50.43 -41.84 -14.02
C ARG A 178 -48.90 -41.86 -14.05
N PHE A 179 -48.31 -42.77 -14.81
CA PHE A 179 -46.85 -42.78 -15.01
C PHE A 179 -46.38 -41.55 -15.80
N GLN A 180 -47.12 -41.13 -16.83
CA GLN A 180 -46.83 -39.93 -17.60
C GLN A 180 -47.00 -38.65 -16.75
N THR A 181 -48.06 -38.54 -15.96
CA THR A 181 -48.22 -37.42 -15.00
C THR A 181 -47.05 -37.36 -14.02
N ALA A 182 -46.64 -38.49 -13.42
CA ALA A 182 -45.49 -38.52 -12.52
C ALA A 182 -44.18 -38.12 -13.22
N CYS A 183 -43.99 -38.51 -14.49
CA CYS A 183 -42.83 -38.08 -15.29
C CYS A 183 -42.86 -36.57 -15.60
N GLU A 184 -44.03 -36.00 -15.84
CA GLU A 184 -44.21 -34.56 -16.08
C GLU A 184 -43.99 -33.76 -14.79
N GLU A 185 -44.55 -34.19 -13.67
CA GLU A 185 -44.31 -33.61 -12.34
C GLU A 185 -42.81 -33.64 -11.98
N LEU A 186 -42.11 -34.77 -12.21
CA LEU A 186 -40.68 -34.88 -12.01
C LEU A 186 -39.87 -33.95 -12.93
N ARG A 187 -40.25 -33.78 -14.21
CA ARG A 187 -39.61 -32.79 -15.10
C ARG A 187 -39.83 -31.37 -14.60
N GLN A 188 -41.04 -31.03 -14.16
CA GLN A 188 -41.33 -29.70 -13.62
C GLN A 188 -40.59 -29.44 -12.30
N ALA A 189 -40.51 -30.45 -11.42
CA ALA A 189 -39.75 -30.37 -10.17
C ALA A 189 -38.25 -30.17 -10.44
N LEU A 190 -37.68 -30.92 -11.38
CA LEU A 190 -36.29 -30.76 -11.82
C LEU A 190 -36.04 -29.37 -12.43
N ASN A 191 -36.98 -28.82 -13.20
CA ASN A 191 -36.83 -27.48 -13.78
C ASN A 191 -36.87 -26.39 -12.70
N ARG A 192 -37.78 -26.49 -11.72
CA ARG A 192 -37.84 -25.59 -10.55
C ARG A 192 -36.58 -25.67 -9.69
N GLU A 193 -36.02 -26.87 -9.51
CA GLU A 193 -34.75 -27.08 -8.81
C GLU A 193 -33.59 -26.43 -9.58
N GLN A 194 -33.54 -26.58 -10.91
CA GLN A 194 -32.52 -25.94 -11.75
C GLN A 194 -32.62 -24.41 -11.69
N GLU A 195 -33.83 -23.86 -11.76
CA GLU A 195 -34.10 -22.42 -11.57
C GLU A 195 -33.63 -21.95 -10.18
N ALA A 196 -34.00 -22.66 -9.11
CA ALA A 196 -33.55 -22.36 -7.75
C ALA A 196 -32.02 -22.38 -7.61
N GLN A 197 -31.34 -23.37 -8.20
CA GLN A 197 -29.87 -23.42 -8.23
C GLN A 197 -29.26 -22.22 -8.96
N THR A 198 -29.81 -21.77 -10.08
CA THR A 198 -29.32 -20.56 -10.76
C THR A 198 -29.50 -19.30 -9.91
N LEU A 199 -30.63 -19.18 -9.21
CA LEU A 199 -30.88 -18.07 -8.28
C LEU A 199 -29.91 -18.08 -7.10
N ILE A 200 -29.63 -19.25 -6.51
CA ILE A 200 -28.66 -19.41 -5.41
C ILE A 200 -27.25 -19.04 -5.88
N GLN A 201 -26.84 -19.48 -7.08
CA GLN A 201 -25.55 -19.11 -7.65
C GLN A 201 -25.44 -17.61 -7.88
N GLU A 202 -26.51 -16.96 -8.35
CA GLU A 202 -26.52 -15.52 -8.59
C GLU A 202 -26.51 -14.71 -7.28
N GLN A 203 -27.30 -15.11 -6.29
CA GLN A 203 -27.24 -14.54 -4.93
C GLN A 203 -25.85 -14.70 -4.30
N SER A 204 -25.19 -15.84 -4.51
CA SER A 204 -23.81 -16.08 -4.03
C SER A 204 -22.81 -15.10 -4.66
N LYS A 205 -22.88 -14.88 -5.98
CA LYS A 205 -22.04 -13.86 -6.66
C LYS A 205 -22.32 -12.46 -6.15
N GLN A 206 -23.58 -12.10 -5.95
CA GLN A 206 -23.97 -10.78 -5.42
C GLN A 206 -23.46 -10.57 -3.99
N LEU A 207 -23.57 -11.58 -3.12
CA LEU A 207 -22.99 -11.56 -1.77
C LEU A 207 -21.46 -11.44 -1.80
N GLN A 208 -20.78 -12.14 -2.72
CA GLN A 208 -19.34 -12.01 -2.90
C GLN A 208 -18.98 -10.56 -3.31
N ALA A 209 -19.61 -10.01 -4.34
CA ALA A 209 -19.36 -8.65 -4.81
C ALA A 209 -19.64 -7.59 -3.71
N LEU A 210 -20.70 -7.75 -2.93
CA LEU A 210 -20.99 -6.91 -1.76
C LEU A 210 -19.91 -7.04 -0.68
N SER A 211 -19.39 -8.25 -0.44
CA SER A 211 -18.32 -8.47 0.54
C SER A 211 -17.01 -7.79 0.12
N GLU A 212 -16.67 -7.82 -1.17
CA GLU A 212 -15.51 -7.16 -1.77
C GLU A 212 -15.66 -5.65 -1.71
N ALA A 213 -16.80 -5.10 -2.14
CA ALA A 213 -17.13 -3.68 -2.03
C ALA A 213 -17.03 -3.18 -0.58
N ARG A 214 -17.57 -3.94 0.38
CA ARG A 214 -17.46 -3.63 1.81
C ARG A 214 -16.01 -3.71 2.33
N GLN A 215 -15.18 -4.60 1.78
CA GLN A 215 -13.75 -4.64 2.08
C GLN A 215 -13.02 -3.42 1.52
N GLN A 216 -13.34 -2.98 0.29
CA GLN A 216 -12.77 -1.76 -0.29
C GLN A 216 -13.19 -0.51 0.50
N LEU A 217 -14.45 -0.40 0.92
CA LEU A 217 -14.92 0.68 1.79
C LEU A 217 -14.09 0.74 3.08
N ARG A 218 -13.91 -0.40 3.78
CA ARG A 218 -13.04 -0.47 4.98
C ARG A 218 -11.58 -0.09 4.71
N ARG A 219 -11.03 -0.36 3.52
CA ARG A 219 -9.70 0.12 3.12
C ARG A 219 -9.70 1.65 2.98
N LYS A 220 -10.67 2.23 2.25
CA LYS A 220 -10.80 3.68 2.06
C LYS A 220 -11.04 4.43 3.37
N GLU A 221 -11.87 3.91 4.29
CA GLU A 221 -12.05 4.46 5.64
C GLU A 221 -10.75 4.49 6.46
N ARG A 222 -9.89 3.47 6.32
CA ARG A 222 -8.56 3.47 6.97
C ARG A 222 -7.66 4.55 6.36
N SER A 223 -7.61 4.64 5.03
CA SER A 223 -6.86 5.69 4.33
C SER A 223 -7.35 7.10 4.70
N LEU A 224 -8.66 7.33 4.76
CA LEU A 224 -9.25 8.61 5.17
C LEU A 224 -8.91 8.98 6.62
N ARG A 225 -8.91 8.00 7.55
CA ARG A 225 -8.45 8.25 8.93
C ARG A 225 -6.97 8.59 9.01
N ILE A 226 -6.12 7.95 8.19
CA ILE A 226 -4.69 8.29 8.11
C ILE A 226 -4.53 9.70 7.54
N LEU A 227 -5.18 10.02 6.42
CA LEU A 227 -5.11 11.35 5.79
C LEU A 227 -5.65 12.45 6.71
N GLY A 228 -6.76 12.20 7.43
CA GLY A 228 -7.31 13.13 8.40
C GLY A 228 -6.35 13.44 9.56
N LYS A 229 -5.58 12.45 10.03
CA LYS A 229 -4.50 12.69 11.01
C LYS A 229 -3.43 13.62 10.43
N HIS A 230 -2.94 13.35 9.21
CA HIS A 230 -1.94 14.19 8.55
C HIS A 230 -2.45 15.63 8.34
N LEU A 231 -3.69 15.78 7.84
CA LEU A 231 -4.32 17.10 7.67
C LEU A 231 -4.42 17.87 8.99
N SER A 232 -4.79 17.19 10.09
CA SER A 232 -4.83 17.82 11.42
C SER A 232 -3.44 18.20 11.96
N GLY A 233 -2.38 17.49 11.56
CA GLY A 233 -0.98 17.84 11.86
C GLY A 233 -0.55 19.09 11.10
N VAL A 234 -0.67 19.07 9.77
CA VAL A 234 -0.37 20.19 8.88
C VAL A 234 -1.16 21.45 9.28
N GLN A 235 -2.43 21.33 9.69
CA GLN A 235 -3.23 22.46 10.14
C GLN A 235 -2.71 23.07 11.47
N LYS A 236 -2.18 22.26 12.38
CA LYS A 236 -1.53 22.75 13.62
C LYS A 236 -0.19 23.44 13.31
N GLU A 237 0.62 22.84 12.45
CA GLU A 237 1.89 23.42 11.98
C GLU A 237 1.66 24.76 11.26
N ARG A 238 0.67 24.82 10.36
CA ARG A 238 0.25 26.05 9.68
C ARG A 238 -0.13 27.15 10.68
N LYS A 239 -0.96 26.84 11.68
CA LYS A 239 -1.32 27.80 12.74
C LYS A 239 -0.10 28.25 13.54
N GLN A 240 0.79 27.33 13.91
CA GLN A 240 2.02 27.67 14.65
C GLN A 240 2.95 28.58 13.81
N LEU A 241 3.01 28.37 12.50
CA LEU A 241 3.76 29.22 11.57
C LEU A 241 3.09 30.59 11.38
N GLU A 242 1.77 30.66 11.25
CA GLU A 242 0.99 31.90 11.23
C GLU A 242 1.29 32.75 12.47
N GLU A 243 1.24 32.18 13.67
CA GLU A 243 1.57 32.88 14.92
C GLU A 243 3.05 33.30 14.99
N LYS A 244 3.99 32.50 14.46
CA LYS A 244 5.42 32.87 14.40
C LYS A 244 5.66 34.04 13.45
N MET A 245 4.98 34.03 12.29
CA MET A 245 5.03 35.08 11.30
C MET A 245 4.46 36.39 11.85
N GLN A 246 3.31 36.34 12.54
CA GLN A 246 2.70 37.51 13.19
C GLN A 246 3.65 38.15 14.21
N ARG A 247 4.26 37.36 15.11
CA ARG A 247 5.25 37.88 16.08
C ARG A 247 6.47 38.51 15.39
N ALA A 248 6.96 37.92 14.31
CA ALA A 248 8.09 38.46 13.54
C ALA A 248 7.70 39.76 12.80
N GLU A 249 6.47 39.86 12.30
CA GLU A 249 5.93 41.06 11.66
C GLU A 249 5.74 42.21 12.66
N GLU A 250 5.26 41.91 13.87
CA GLU A 250 5.18 42.86 15.00
C GLU A 250 6.58 43.37 15.38
N GLN A 251 7.54 42.47 15.57
CA GLN A 251 8.95 42.83 15.85
C GLN A 251 9.55 43.71 14.75
N LEU A 252 9.29 43.41 13.47
CA LEU A 252 9.76 44.24 12.36
C LEU A 252 9.10 45.63 12.35
N LYS A 253 7.81 45.72 12.67
CA LYS A 253 7.09 47.00 12.82
C LYS A 253 7.63 47.82 13.99
N ASP A 254 7.97 47.20 15.12
CA ASP A 254 8.62 47.87 16.25
C ASP A 254 10.03 48.34 15.92
N ALA A 255 10.85 47.50 15.26
CA ALA A 255 12.17 47.89 14.80
C ALA A 255 12.13 49.08 13.83
N ALA A 256 11.18 49.08 12.88
CA ALA A 256 10.96 50.21 11.96
C ALA A 256 10.52 51.49 12.70
N ARG A 257 9.66 51.39 13.73
CA ARG A 257 9.31 52.52 14.60
C ARG A 257 10.53 53.06 15.36
N CYS A 258 11.36 52.19 15.92
CA CYS A 258 12.60 52.58 16.61
C CYS A 258 13.55 53.32 15.66
N GLN A 259 13.75 52.79 14.45
CA GLN A 259 14.61 53.40 13.43
C GLN A 259 14.12 54.80 13.04
N GLU A 260 12.83 54.98 12.75
CA GLU A 260 12.26 56.28 12.39
C GLU A 260 12.36 57.28 13.55
N TRP A 261 12.16 56.83 14.80
CA TRP A 261 12.37 57.67 15.98
C TRP A 261 13.83 58.15 16.09
N VAL A 262 14.81 57.26 15.94
CA VAL A 262 16.24 57.62 15.96
C VAL A 262 16.59 58.61 14.83
N ILE A 263 16.06 58.39 13.62
CA ILE A 263 16.24 59.32 12.49
C ILE A 263 15.66 60.71 12.82
N ARG A 264 14.47 60.77 13.43
CA ARG A 264 13.82 62.03 13.83
C ARG A 264 14.63 62.77 14.90
N CYS A 265 15.12 62.08 15.92
CA CYS A 265 15.98 62.63 16.96
C CYS A 265 17.30 63.17 16.41
N MET A 266 17.98 62.41 15.55
CA MET A 266 19.25 62.82 14.94
C MET A 266 19.07 64.04 14.03
N LYS A 267 17.99 64.11 13.24
CA LYS A 267 17.65 65.31 12.45
C LYS A 267 17.38 66.53 13.34
N ALA A 268 16.65 66.38 14.44
CA ALA A 268 16.41 67.48 15.38
C ALA A 268 17.71 68.01 16.01
N ALA A 269 18.58 67.11 16.46
CA ALA A 269 19.90 67.47 16.99
C ALA A 269 20.79 68.14 15.94
N GLU A 270 20.83 67.63 14.71
CA GLU A 270 21.57 68.23 13.60
C GLU A 270 21.09 69.67 13.30
N MET A 271 19.77 69.89 13.30
CA MET A 271 19.19 71.22 13.09
C MET A 271 19.53 72.19 14.23
N SER A 272 19.50 71.72 15.49
CA SER A 272 19.94 72.51 16.66
C SER A 272 21.43 72.89 16.56
N CYS A 273 22.31 71.93 16.26
CA CYS A 273 23.74 72.20 16.00
C CYS A 273 23.96 73.22 14.86
N LYS A 274 23.21 73.08 13.75
CA LYS A 274 23.23 74.03 12.63
C LYS A 274 22.79 75.44 13.05
N GLN A 275 21.81 75.56 13.95
CA GLN A 275 21.32 76.84 14.47
C GLN A 275 22.34 77.50 15.41
N VAL A 276 22.87 76.76 16.40
CA VAL A 276 23.96 77.26 17.28
C VAL A 276 25.14 77.77 16.46
N ARG A 277 25.60 77.00 15.47
CA ARG A 277 26.71 77.41 14.58
C ARG A 277 26.39 78.69 13.81
N LYS A 278 25.18 78.83 13.25
CA LYS A 278 24.76 80.06 12.56
C LYS A 278 24.76 81.26 13.50
N SER A 279 24.22 81.10 14.72
CA SER A 279 24.18 82.14 15.75
C SER A 279 25.58 82.57 16.19
N LEU A 280 26.51 81.62 16.37
CA LEU A 280 27.91 81.91 16.69
C LEU A 280 28.58 82.74 15.58
N VAL A 281 28.46 82.34 14.31
CA VAL A 281 29.00 83.08 13.16
C VAL A 281 28.41 84.49 13.05
N GLN A 282 27.12 84.66 13.35
CA GLN A 282 26.49 85.98 13.42
C GLN A 282 27.07 86.82 14.58
N SER A 283 27.20 86.25 15.78
CA SER A 283 27.77 86.96 16.94
C SER A 283 29.25 87.35 16.78
N GLN A 284 30.00 86.66 15.91
CA GLN A 284 31.37 87.01 15.57
C GLN A 284 31.45 88.22 14.63
N ARG A 285 30.42 88.42 13.79
CA ARG A 285 30.33 89.53 12.81
C ARG A 285 29.65 90.78 13.39
N SER A 286 29.04 90.69 14.56
CA SER A 286 28.36 91.80 15.23
C SER A 286 29.20 92.31 16.41
N ALA A 287 29.63 93.57 16.35
CA ALA A 287 30.44 94.23 17.40
C ALA A 287 29.62 94.66 18.65
N SER A 288 28.43 94.10 18.87
CA SER A 288 27.47 94.56 19.89
C SER A 288 27.67 93.90 21.25
N THR A 289 27.69 94.71 22.31
CA THR A 289 27.95 94.39 23.73
C THR A 289 26.93 93.46 24.43
N HIS A 290 26.08 92.76 23.68
CA HIS A 290 25.12 91.77 24.21
C HIS A 290 24.99 90.60 23.25
N ARG A 291 25.77 89.53 23.49
CA ARG A 291 25.58 88.22 22.85
C ARG A 291 24.44 87.49 23.58
N ARG A 292 23.47 86.97 22.82
CA ARG A 292 22.37 86.17 23.40
C ARG A 292 22.88 84.80 23.85
N PRO A 293 22.34 84.21 24.94
CA PRO A 293 22.65 82.85 25.33
C PRO A 293 22.38 81.86 24.18
N LEU A 294 23.39 81.07 23.83
CA LEU A 294 23.26 79.97 22.88
C LEU A 294 22.53 78.81 23.61
N LEU A 295 21.21 78.74 23.49
CA LEU A 295 20.45 77.63 24.05
C LEU A 295 20.38 76.45 23.07
N PHE A 296 21.04 75.35 23.44
CA PHE A 296 20.93 74.06 22.76
C PHE A 296 19.64 73.35 23.17
N ASN A 297 18.51 73.85 22.68
CA ASN A 297 17.22 73.23 22.90
C ASN A 297 17.09 71.99 22.01
N LEU A 298 17.32 70.80 22.58
CA LEU A 298 16.46 69.67 22.23
C LEU A 298 15.16 69.88 23.00
N GLU A 299 14.18 70.48 22.32
CA GLU A 299 12.79 70.42 22.77
C GLU A 299 12.42 68.93 22.96
N PRO A 300 11.86 68.50 24.10
CA PRO A 300 11.63 67.08 24.37
C PRO A 300 10.68 66.47 23.34
N LEU A 301 11.26 65.80 22.34
CA LEU A 301 10.56 65.29 21.17
C LEU A 301 9.42 64.37 21.61
N ASP A 302 8.19 64.86 21.39
CA ASP A 302 6.99 64.57 22.19
C ASP A 302 6.96 63.16 22.82
N LEU A 303 7.44 63.06 24.06
CA LEU A 303 7.75 61.80 24.74
C LEU A 303 6.51 60.93 25.02
N SER A 304 5.31 61.42 24.68
CA SER A 304 4.07 60.65 24.69
C SER A 304 4.09 59.48 23.68
N GLU A 305 4.73 59.61 22.51
CA GLU A 305 4.95 58.47 21.59
C GLU A 305 6.05 57.51 22.09
N ALA A 306 7.00 58.00 22.90
CA ALA A 306 8.19 57.25 23.28
C ALA A 306 7.93 56.13 24.31
N LYS A 307 6.77 56.12 25.00
CA LYS A 307 6.42 55.10 26.01
C LYS A 307 6.39 53.66 25.49
N CYS A 308 6.19 53.46 24.18
CA CYS A 308 6.24 52.14 23.56
C CYS A 308 7.67 51.72 23.15
N LEU A 309 8.63 52.66 23.12
CA LEU A 309 9.98 52.47 22.56
C LEU A 309 11.09 52.53 23.62
N THR A 310 10.78 52.90 24.86
CA THR A 310 11.72 53.03 25.99
C THR A 310 12.47 51.73 26.39
N GLY A 311 12.14 50.59 25.78
CA GLY A 311 12.88 49.33 25.95
C GLY A 311 13.91 49.01 24.84
N SER A 312 13.97 49.79 23.75
CA SER A 312 14.91 49.56 22.66
C SER A 312 16.33 50.02 23.06
N PRO A 313 17.37 49.17 22.88
CA PRO A 313 18.76 49.56 23.15
C PRO A 313 19.24 50.67 22.19
N GLU A 314 18.73 50.71 20.96
CA GLU A 314 19.03 51.76 19.98
C GLU A 314 18.51 53.13 20.42
N VAL A 315 17.27 53.17 20.93
CA VAL A 315 16.63 54.36 21.49
C VAL A 315 17.39 54.84 22.74
N ALA A 316 17.75 53.93 23.64
CA ALA A 316 18.53 54.26 24.84
C ALA A 316 19.94 54.79 24.52
N ALA A 317 20.64 54.19 23.54
CA ALA A 317 21.94 54.66 23.08
C ALA A 317 21.85 56.06 22.45
N CYS A 318 20.83 56.30 21.63
CA CYS A 318 20.52 57.61 21.03
C CYS A 318 20.28 58.69 22.11
N GLN A 319 19.46 58.39 23.13
CA GLN A 319 19.20 59.31 24.25
C GLN A 319 20.47 59.62 25.05
N SER A 320 21.27 58.60 25.36
CA SER A 320 22.55 58.75 26.08
C SER A 320 23.51 59.66 25.31
N PHE A 321 23.68 59.42 24.00
CA PHE A 321 24.51 60.26 23.13
C PHE A 321 24.05 61.72 23.11
N LEU A 322 22.75 61.96 22.92
CA LEU A 322 22.20 63.32 22.88
C LEU A 322 22.34 64.06 24.22
N SER A 323 22.27 63.34 25.34
CA SER A 323 22.57 63.89 26.68
C SER A 323 24.03 64.33 26.79
N VAL A 324 24.99 63.51 26.35
CA VAL A 324 26.42 63.86 26.34
C VAL A 324 26.70 65.05 25.43
N VAL A 325 26.07 65.13 24.25
CA VAL A 325 26.21 66.29 23.34
C VAL A 325 25.67 67.57 23.98
N SER A 326 24.52 67.51 24.67
CA SER A 326 23.96 68.64 25.40
C SER A 326 24.87 69.09 26.56
N GLN A 327 25.39 68.16 27.36
CA GLN A 327 26.32 68.44 28.44
C GLN A 327 27.62 69.09 27.92
N LEU A 328 28.19 68.57 26.82
CA LEU A 328 29.36 69.15 26.17
C LEU A 328 29.09 70.56 25.66
N HIS A 329 27.92 70.79 25.04
CA HIS A 329 27.51 72.13 24.60
C HIS A 329 27.48 73.10 25.79
N HIS A 330 26.78 72.75 26.88
CA HIS A 330 26.69 73.60 28.08
C HIS A 330 28.06 73.87 28.72
N ALA A 331 28.93 72.86 28.80
CA ALA A 331 30.30 73.03 29.29
C ALA A 331 31.10 74.00 28.41
N CYS A 332 31.04 73.85 27.08
CA CYS A 332 31.68 74.77 26.13
C CYS A 332 31.13 76.20 26.23
N SER A 333 29.80 76.39 26.32
CA SER A 333 29.20 77.72 26.50
C SER A 333 29.69 78.38 27.78
N SER A 334 29.60 77.69 28.93
CA SER A 334 30.05 78.23 30.22
C SER A 334 31.54 78.61 30.23
N ARG A 335 32.39 77.86 29.51
CA ARG A 335 33.82 78.18 29.37
C ARG A 335 34.05 79.40 28.47
N ILE A 336 33.26 79.58 27.42
CA ILE A 336 33.30 80.79 26.58
C ILE A 336 32.86 82.00 27.41
N ASP A 337 31.74 81.92 28.12
CA ASP A 337 31.22 83.01 28.97
C ASP A 337 32.26 83.43 30.03
N TRP A 338 32.94 82.46 30.67
CA TRP A 338 34.02 82.73 31.63
C TRP A 338 35.23 83.43 30.97
N LEU A 339 35.64 82.97 29.78
CA LEU A 339 36.75 83.61 29.05
C LEU A 339 36.39 85.03 28.60
N GLU A 340 35.13 85.29 28.22
CA GLU A 340 34.65 86.63 27.88
C GLU A 340 34.62 87.56 29.10
N GLN A 341 34.26 87.06 30.29
CA GLN A 341 34.36 87.79 31.56
C GLN A 341 35.82 88.12 31.91
N GLU A 342 36.72 87.14 31.81
CA GLU A 342 38.15 87.30 32.12
C GLU A 342 38.82 88.34 31.18
N VAL A 343 38.55 88.26 29.87
CA VAL A 343 39.02 89.27 28.90
C VAL A 343 38.45 90.65 29.19
N SER A 344 37.21 90.74 29.68
CA SER A 344 36.59 92.01 30.06
C SER A 344 37.23 92.61 31.32
N ALA A 345 37.54 91.79 32.33
CA ALA A 345 38.29 92.20 33.51
C ALA A 345 39.70 92.70 33.14
N HIS A 346 40.42 91.95 32.28
CA HIS A 346 41.72 92.37 31.76
C HIS A 346 41.66 93.71 31.01
N ARG A 347 40.65 93.91 30.15
CA ARG A 347 40.44 95.20 29.45
C ARG A 347 40.15 96.34 30.41
N SER A 348 39.36 96.11 31.45
CA SER A 348 39.09 97.09 32.50
C SER A 348 40.37 97.47 33.25
N HIS A 349 41.18 96.49 33.65
CA HIS A 349 42.47 96.71 34.33
C HIS A 349 43.47 97.49 33.46
N VAL A 350 43.61 97.13 32.17
CA VAL A 350 44.45 97.90 31.22
C VAL A 350 43.95 99.33 31.04
N THR A 351 42.62 99.55 31.11
CA THR A 351 42.05 100.90 31.02
C THR A 351 42.33 101.71 32.28
N ALA A 352 42.22 101.10 33.47
CA ALA A 352 42.57 101.71 34.75
C ALA A 352 44.06 102.11 34.80
N LEU A 353 44.97 101.20 34.47
CA LEU A 353 46.41 101.48 34.38
C LEU A 353 46.74 102.62 33.39
N ARG A 354 46.01 102.69 32.26
CA ARG A 354 46.17 103.81 31.31
C ARG A 354 45.71 105.13 31.90
N SER A 355 44.58 105.17 32.63
CA SER A 355 44.14 106.39 33.30
C SER A 355 45.07 106.81 34.44
N GLU A 356 45.58 105.87 35.24
CA GLU A 356 46.55 106.16 36.31
C GLU A 356 47.88 106.68 35.74
N LEU A 357 48.35 106.12 34.63
CA LEU A 357 49.55 106.60 33.93
C LEU A 357 49.33 108.01 33.34
N GLN A 358 48.19 108.27 32.71
CA GLN A 358 47.83 109.60 32.20
C GLN A 358 47.79 110.63 33.34
N ASP A 359 47.15 110.29 34.45
CA ASP A 359 47.05 111.11 35.66
C ASP A 359 48.42 111.33 36.33
N ALA A 360 49.33 110.34 36.28
CA ALA A 360 50.72 110.50 36.70
C ALA A 360 51.51 111.47 35.80
N CYS A 361 51.39 111.35 34.47
CA CYS A 361 52.01 112.30 33.52
C CYS A 361 51.44 113.72 33.65
N LEU A 362 50.15 113.87 33.97
CA LEU A 362 49.53 115.17 34.26
C LEU A 362 50.06 115.77 35.57
N ARG A 363 50.27 114.97 36.62
CA ARG A 363 50.95 115.43 37.84
C ARG A 363 52.38 115.90 37.56
N GLU A 364 53.14 115.15 36.76
CA GLU A 364 54.54 115.48 36.43
C GLU A 364 54.67 116.75 35.57
N SER A 365 53.72 116.98 34.65
CA SER A 365 53.66 118.22 33.87
C SER A 365 53.14 119.43 34.66
N LEU A 366 52.31 119.23 35.70
CA LEU A 366 51.90 120.30 36.62
C LEU A 366 52.99 120.69 37.64
N THR A 367 54.00 119.84 37.87
CA THR A 367 55.19 120.21 38.68
C THR A 367 56.18 121.12 37.95
N TYR A 368 55.91 121.52 36.70
CA TYR A 368 56.78 122.39 35.91
C TYR A 368 56.01 123.57 35.30
N PHE A 369 55.97 124.71 36.00
CA PHE A 369 55.66 126.02 35.39
C PHE A 369 56.62 127.11 35.89
N PRO A 370 57.15 127.99 35.01
CA PRO A 370 58.06 129.08 35.39
C PRO A 370 57.32 130.33 35.85
N VAL A 371 58.04 131.29 36.44
CA VAL A 371 57.54 132.64 36.77
C VAL A 371 58.09 133.66 35.77
N GLU A 372 57.25 134.62 35.41
CA GLU A 372 57.44 135.77 34.50
C GLU A 372 58.64 136.68 34.90
N GLU A 373 59.24 137.51 34.05
CA GLU A 373 58.61 138.67 33.37
C GLU A 373 59.44 139.23 32.16
N LEU A 374 58.77 140.02 31.30
CA LEU A 374 59.24 140.69 30.06
C LEU A 374 60.01 142.02 30.35
N PRO A 375 60.42 142.90 29.38
CA PRO A 375 60.36 142.85 27.90
C PRO A 375 61.61 143.33 27.11
N GLU A 376 61.68 143.01 25.80
CA GLU A 376 61.54 143.96 24.66
C GLU A 376 61.87 143.27 23.30
N GLN A 377 61.17 143.69 22.24
CA GLN A 377 61.44 143.37 20.82
C GLN A 377 62.53 144.34 20.26
N PRO A 378 63.10 144.19 19.03
CA PRO A 378 62.64 143.37 17.90
C PRO A 378 63.80 142.69 17.11
N ASP A 379 63.79 142.31 15.81
CA ASP A 379 62.84 142.38 14.66
C ASP A 379 63.17 141.28 13.61
N ASP A 380 62.35 141.21 12.54
CA ASP A 380 62.65 140.82 11.14
C ASP A 380 63.01 139.37 10.65
N ASP A 381 62.32 139.04 9.56
CA ASP A 381 62.67 138.31 8.32
C ASP A 381 62.84 136.76 8.23
N ASP A 382 61.84 136.18 7.55
CA ASP A 382 61.91 135.37 6.31
C ASP A 382 62.25 133.85 6.25
N ASP A 383 61.42 133.23 5.40
CA ASP A 383 61.62 132.13 4.45
C ASP A 383 61.68 130.62 4.82
N ASP A 384 60.76 129.94 4.12
CA ASP A 384 60.86 128.65 3.41
C ASP A 384 60.92 127.28 4.12
N ASP A 385 59.78 126.59 3.98
CA ASP A 385 59.62 125.37 3.15
C ASP A 385 60.70 124.28 3.20
N TRP A 386 60.33 123.07 3.63
CA TRP A 386 60.16 121.98 2.64
C TRP A 386 59.40 120.75 3.17
N GLU A 387 58.55 120.25 2.26
CA GLU A 387 57.69 119.06 2.28
C GLU A 387 58.47 117.71 2.35
N THR A 388 57.74 116.58 2.41
CA THR A 388 58.10 115.20 1.96
C THR A 388 58.57 114.18 3.03
N ARG A 389 58.28 112.86 2.92
CA ARG A 389 57.55 112.09 1.88
C ARG A 389 56.89 110.80 2.40
N ASN A 390 55.90 110.33 1.63
CA ASN A 390 55.17 109.06 1.75
C ASN A 390 56.03 107.78 1.75
N LEU A 391 55.58 106.73 2.47
CA LEU A 391 55.77 105.32 2.10
C LEU A 391 54.59 104.42 2.57
N PRO A 392 53.81 103.84 1.64
CA PRO A 392 52.93 102.67 1.85
C PRO A 392 53.42 101.44 1.04
N PRO A 393 52.73 100.28 1.01
CA PRO A 393 52.13 99.53 2.12
C PRO A 393 52.47 98.01 2.10
N ILE A 394 51.91 97.31 3.09
CA ILE A 394 51.76 95.86 3.29
C ILE A 394 51.62 95.01 2.00
N SER A 395 52.33 93.87 1.95
CA SER A 395 51.95 92.65 1.20
C SER A 395 52.69 91.43 1.75
N GLY A 396 51.99 90.28 1.93
CA GLY A 396 52.62 89.07 2.48
C GLY A 396 51.67 87.99 3.02
N LEU A 397 50.62 87.63 2.27
CA LEU A 397 49.85 86.41 2.55
C LEU A 397 50.52 85.19 1.91
N SER A 398 50.82 84.16 2.69
CA SER A 398 50.77 82.78 2.20
C SER A 398 50.54 81.84 3.38
N ALA A 399 49.54 80.97 3.26
CA ALA A 399 49.25 79.92 4.23
C ALA A 399 49.28 78.58 3.49
N GLU A 400 50.12 77.65 3.95
CA GLU A 400 50.00 76.24 3.57
C GLU A 400 48.86 75.58 4.39
N PRO A 401 48.10 74.65 3.79
CA PRO A 401 47.24 73.73 4.52
C PRO A 401 47.87 72.34 4.65
N LEU A 402 47.79 71.77 5.85
CA LEU A 402 47.78 70.33 6.13
C LEU A 402 46.59 70.03 7.05
#